data_AF-A0A8S8XRS7-F1
#
_entry.id   AF-A0A8S8XRS7-F1
#
_cell.length_a   1.000
_cell.length_b   1.000
_cell.length_c   1.000
_cell.angle_alpha   90.00
_cell.angle_beta   90.00
_cell.angle_gamma   90.00
#
_symmetry.space_group_name_H-M   'P 1'
#
loop_
_entity.id
_entity.type
_entity.pdbx_description
1 polymer ?
#
loop_
_entity_poly.entity_id
_entity_poly.type
_entity_poly.pdbx_seq_one_letter_code
_entity_poly.pdbx_strand_id
1 'polypeptide(L)' 'MFSLGLGLTTGDFALVFREPRAFTIGIVNQMLVLPIVGFAIASLADLDGELAVGLMILACCPGGSRQTF' A
#
# COMPACT_ATOMS: atom_id res chain seq x y z
N MET A 1 -2.79 -8.30 -12.15
CA MET A 1 -2.56 -9.36 -11.13
C MET A 1 -2.02 -10.66 -11.71
N PHE A 2 -2.53 -11.18 -12.84
CA PHE A 2 -2.01 -12.41 -13.47
C PHE A 2 -0.53 -12.34 -13.87
N SER A 3 -0.11 -11.29 -14.59
CA SER A 3 1.30 -11.10 -14.98
C SER A 3 2.26 -10.92 -13.80
N LEU A 4 1.78 -10.40 -12.66
CA LEU A 4 2.59 -10.28 -11.45
C LEU A 4 2.79 -11.65 -10.81
N GLY A 5 1.73 -12.45 -10.71
CA GLY A 5 1.81 -13.82 -10.20
C GLY A 5 2.78 -14.69 -11.00
N LEU A 6 2.80 -14.55 -12.32
CA LEU A 6 3.75 -15.27 -13.19
C LEU A 6 5.20 -14.79 -13.05
N GLY A 7 5.43 -13.57 -12.56
CA GLY A 7 6.76 -12.99 -12.34
C GLY A 7 7.32 -13.26 -10.94
N LEU A 8 6.51 -13.77 -10.01
CA LEU A 8 6.96 -14.09 -8.65
C LEU A 8 7.78 -15.38 -8.64
N THR A 9 8.97 -15.31 -8.05
CA THR A 9 9.85 -16.47 -7.84
C THR A 9 9.74 -16.94 -6.40
N THR A 10 10.13 -18.19 -6.14
CA THR A 10 10.25 -18.70 -4.77
C THR A 10 11.27 -17.93 -3.93
N GLY A 11 12.26 -17.30 -4.57
CA GLY A 11 13.25 -16.43 -3.92
C GLY A 11 12.64 -15.16 -3.32
N ASP A 12 11.62 -14.59 -3.95
CA ASP A 12 10.94 -13.39 -3.46
C ASP A 12 10.18 -13.67 -2.15
N PHE A 13 9.56 -14.85 -2.04
CA PHE A 13 8.93 -15.30 -0.82
C PHE A 13 9.95 -15.64 0.28
N ALA A 14 11.10 -16.22 -0.09
CA ALA A 14 12.17 -16.52 0.85
C ALA A 14 12.72 -15.24 1.52
N LEU A 15 12.74 -14.11 0.80
CA LEU A 15 13.13 -12.81 1.37
C LEU A 15 12.18 -12.36 2.49
N VAL A 16 10.87 -12.58 2.35
CA VAL A 16 9.88 -12.29 3.39
C VAL A 16 10.15 -13.09 4.67
N PHE A 17 10.56 -14.35 4.54
CA PHE A 17 10.91 -15.20 5.68
C PHE A 17 12.28 -14.90 6.27
N ARG A 18 13.24 -14.44 5.45
CA ARG A 18 14.60 -14.10 5.88
C ARG A 18 14.64 -12.76 6.61
N GLU A 19 13.83 -11.80 6.18
CA GLU A 19 13.80 -10.42 6.70
C GLU A 19 12.40 -10.01 7.20
N PRO A 20 11.76 -10.79 8.10
CA PRO A 20 10.36 -10.57 8.47
C PRO A 20 10.15 -9.22 9.16
N ARG A 21 11.14 -8.73 9.91
CA ARG A 21 11.05 -7.42 10.58
C ARG A 21 10.88 -6.28 9.59
N ALA A 22 11.70 -6.27 8.53
CA ALA A 22 11.63 -5.22 7.50
C ALA A 22 10.29 -5.29 6.75
N PHE A 23 9.85 -6.50 6.38
CA PHE A 23 8.56 -6.71 5.72
C PHE A 23 7.37 -6.25 6.58
N THR A 24 7.35 -6.64 7.86
CA THR A 24 6.25 -6.31 8.78
C THR A 24 6.17 -4.81 9.01
N ILE A 25 7.32 -4.15 9.25
CA ILE A 25 7.37 -2.69 9.40
C ILE A 25 6.90 -2.01 8.11
N GLY A 26 7.33 -2.49 6.94
CA GLY A 26 6.91 -1.94 5.64
C GLY A 26 5.40 -2.03 5.43
N ILE A 27 4.80 -3.20 5.66
CA ILE A 27 3.34 -3.39 5.53
C ILE A 27 2.57 -2.56 6.55
N VAL A 28 3.00 -2.55 7.82
CA VAL A 28 2.34 -1.77 8.87
C VAL A 28 2.40 -0.29 8.54
N ASN A 29 3.56 0.21 8.11
CA ASN A 29 3.73 1.60 7.70
C ASN A 29 2.84 1.92 6.49
N GLN A 30 2.75 1.04 5.50
CA GLN A 30 1.90 1.25 4.33
C GLN A 30 0.40 1.20 4.66
N MET A 31 -0.04 0.29 5.52
CA MET A 31 -1.44 0.16 5.95
C MET A 31 -1.87 1.23 6.96
N LEU A 32 -0.95 1.89 7.66
CA LEU A 32 -1.29 2.93 8.63
C LEU A 32 -0.98 4.33 8.10
N VAL A 33 0.22 4.58 7.58
CA VAL A 33 0.64 5.93 7.19
C VAL A 33 -0.14 6.44 5.98
N LEU A 34 -0.34 5.61 4.94
CA LEU A 34 -1.10 6.06 3.77
C LEU A 34 -2.54 6.43 4.12
N PRO A 35 -3.31 5.61 4.86
CA PRO A 35 -4.67 5.96 5.26
C PRO A 35 -4.73 7.16 6.19
N ILE A 36 -3.79 7.31 7.13
CA ILE A 36 -3.72 8.48 8.02
C ILE A 36 -3.47 9.76 7.21
N VAL A 37 -2.53 9.72 6.26
CA VAL A 37 -2.24 10.85 5.37
C VAL A 37 -3.44 11.15 4.47
N GLY A 38 -4.08 10.13 3.89
CA GLY A 38 -5.29 10.29 3.08
C GLY A 38 -6.44 10.92 3.87
N PHE A 39 -6.64 10.49 5.11
CA PHE A 39 -7.65 11.05 6.01
C PHE A 39 -7.33 12.50 6.40
N ALA A 40 -6.07 12.81 6.69
CA ALA A 40 -5.63 14.18 6.98
C ALA A 40 -5.88 15.10 5.78
N ILE A 41 -5.56 14.65 4.57
CA ILE A 41 -5.82 15.41 3.33
C ILE A 41 -7.33 15.60 3.12
N ALA A 42 -8.13 14.54 3.26
CA ALA A 42 -9.59 14.62 3.13
C ALA A 42 -10.20 15.64 4.11
N SER A 43 -9.69 15.67 5.35
CA SER A 43 -10.16 16.57 6.41
C SER A 43 -9.69 18.01 6.22
N LEU A 44 -8.47 18.23 5.72
CA LEU A 44 -7.91 19.58 5.55
C LEU A 44 -8.39 20.28 4.28
N ALA A 45 -8.71 19.51 3.23
CA ALA A 45 -9.13 20.05 1.94
C ALA A 45 -10.67 20.15 1.79
N ASP A 46 -11.43 19.86 2.87
CA ASP A 46 -12.91 19.95 2.92
C ASP A 46 -13.57 19.26 1.72
N LEU A 47 -13.14 18.04 1.43
CA LEU A 47 -13.64 17.28 0.28
C LEU A 47 -15.10 16.89 0.48
N ASP A 48 -15.88 16.98 -0.60
CA ASP A 48 -17.22 16.42 -0.66
C ASP A 48 -17.19 14.91 -0.35
N GLY A 49 -18.23 14.39 0.30
CA GLY A 49 -18.24 13.05 0.90
C GLY A 49 -17.89 11.94 -0.10
N GLU A 50 -18.30 12.10 -1.36
CA GLU A 50 -18.00 11.13 -2.43
C GLU A 50 -16.50 11.09 -2.78
N LEU A 51 -15.86 12.26 -2.86
CA LEU A 51 -14.43 12.38 -3.16
C LEU A 51 -13.57 11.89 -1.99
N ALA A 52 -13.98 12.18 -0.75
CA ALA A 52 -13.30 11.68 0.44
C ALA A 52 -13.32 10.14 0.49
N VAL A 53 -14.45 9.51 0.18
CA VAL A 53 -14.56 8.05 0.10
C VAL A 53 -13.65 7.49 -1.01
N GLY A 54 -13.66 8.11 -2.19
CA GLY A 54 -12.75 7.74 -3.29
C GLY A 54 -11.28 7.81 -2.88
N LEU A 55 -10.87 8.88 -2.20
CA LEU A 55 -9.51 9.05 -1.70
C LEU A 55 -9.15 7.99 -0.66
N MET A 56 -10.05 7.68 0.27
CA MET A 56 -9.81 6.66 1.30
C MET A 56 -9.70 5.26 0.71
N ILE A 57 -10.50 4.93 -0.31
CA ILE A 57 -10.38 3.65 -1.04
C ILE A 57 -8.98 3.53 -1.67
N LEU A 58 -8.50 4.59 -2.32
CA LEU A 58 -7.16 4.62 -2.92
C LEU A 58 -6.04 4.52 -1.86
N ALA A 59 -6.19 5.23 -0.73
CA ALA A 59 -5.22 5.22 0.35
C ALA A 59 -5.11 3.84 1.05
N CYS A 60 -6.20 3.09 1.10
CA CYS A 60 -6.22 1.73 1.64
C CYS A 60 -5.73 0.66 0.65
N CYS A 61 -5.57 1.00 -0.64
CA CYS A 61 -5.04 0.05 -1.61
C CYS A 61 -3.54 -0.19 -1.35
N PRO A 62 -3.06 -1.45 -1.37
CA PRO A 62 -1.64 -1.74 -1.26
C PRO A 62 -0.86 -1.10 -2.41
N GLY A 63 0.39 -0.72 -2.14
CA GLY A 63 1.24 -0.05 -3.12
C GLY A 63 1.41 -0.88 -4.40
N GLY A 64 1.38 -0.21 -5.56
CA GLY A 64 1.51 -0.85 -6.85
C GLY A 64 2.83 -1.62 -6.96
N SER A 65 2.74 -2.87 -7.43
CA SER A 65 3.85 -3.81 -7.64
C SER A 65 4.82 -3.41 -8.76
N ARG A 66 4.77 -2.15 -9.21
CA ARG A 66 5.57 -1.64 -10.32
C ARG A 66 6.43 -0.50 -9.78
N GLN A 67 7.51 -0.90 -9.12
CA GLN A 67 8.63 -0.04 -8.76
C GLN A 67 9.86 -0.65 -9.41
N THR A 68 10.03 -0.40 -10.70
CA THR A 68 11.27 -0.68 -11.42
C THR A 68 11.44 0.44 -12.44
N PHE A 69 12.00 1.54 -11.96
CA PHE A 69 13.20 2.15 -12.53
C PHE A 69 14.12 2.56 -11.38
#